data_AF-A0A4U1BNJ5-F1
#
_entry.id   AF-A0A4U1BNJ5-F1
#
_cell.length_a   1.000
_cell.length_b   1.000
_cell.length_c   1.000
_cell.angle_alpha   90.00
_cell.angle_beta   90.00
_cell.angle_gamma   90.00
#
_symmetry.space_group_name_H-M   'P 1'
#
loop_
_entity.id
_entity.type
_entity.pdbx_description
1 polymer ?
#
loop_
_entity_poly.entity_id
_entity_poly.type
_entity_poly.pdbx_seq_one_letter_code
_entity_poly.pdbx_strand_id
1 'polypeptide(L)'
;MEKVLSTLKLDQYYKVILVVSAFAFFLSLKYPLMVSNDLVSIISVGFLLIGVGEWINHPAETTVTPQYKFTVRNRTNTKIGTILDLIGIAVIGLGVFYIA
;
A
#
# COMPACT_ATOMS: atom_id res chain seq x y z
N MET A 1 -10.84 -11.57 20.47
CA MET A 1 -9.90 -11.13 19.42
C MET A 1 -10.22 -9.68 19.14
N GLU A 2 -9.38 -8.75 19.59
CA GLU A 2 -9.49 -7.37 19.11
C GLU A 2 -9.49 -7.43 17.58
N LYS A 3 -10.43 -6.77 16.93
CA LYS A 3 -10.40 -6.67 15.48
C LYS A 3 -9.16 -5.83 15.18
N VAL A 4 -8.02 -6.47 14.87
CA VAL A 4 -6.76 -5.78 14.55
C VAL A 4 -6.98 -4.71 13.46
N LEU A 5 -7.95 -4.96 12.58
CA LEU A 5 -8.40 -4.03 11.56
C LEU A 5 -9.25 -2.85 12.08
N SER A 6 -9.93 -2.96 13.23
CA SER A 6 -10.68 -1.83 13.82
C SER A 6 -9.79 -0.75 14.40
N THR A 7 -8.53 -1.09 14.72
CA THR A 7 -7.51 -0.11 15.17
C THR A 7 -6.87 0.60 13.98
N LEU A 8 -6.91 -0.01 12.79
CA LEU A 8 -6.33 0.56 11.58
C LEU A 8 -7.31 1.52 10.92
N LYS A 9 -7.11 2.83 11.12
CA LYS A 9 -7.87 3.86 10.40
C LYS A 9 -7.53 3.79 8.91
N LEU A 10 -8.47 3.26 8.11
CA LEU A 10 -8.43 3.24 6.65
C LEU A 10 -8.94 4.56 6.08
N ASP A 11 -8.29 5.65 6.49
CA ASP A 11 -8.65 7.02 6.16
C ASP A 11 -7.95 7.53 4.88
N GLN A 12 -7.08 6.74 4.26
CA GLN A 12 -6.27 7.11 3.10
C GLN A 12 -6.24 5.96 2.08
N TYR A 13 -6.25 6.28 0.77
CA TYR A 13 -6.32 5.27 -0.30
C TYR A 13 -5.15 4.27 -0.23
N TYR A 14 -3.94 4.75 0.07
CA TYR A 14 -2.75 3.89 0.14
C TYR A 14 -2.82 2.89 1.30
N LYS A 15 -3.53 3.21 2.39
CA LYS A 15 -3.79 2.24 3.47
C LYS A 15 -4.78 1.15 3.05
N VAL A 16 -5.77 1.51 2.23
CA VAL A 16 -6.70 0.54 1.63
C VAL A 16 -5.94 -0.40 0.69
N ILE A 17 -5.07 0.16 -0.17
CA ILE A 17 -4.18 -0.62 -1.05
C ILE A 17 -3.39 -1.63 -0.21
N LEU A 18 -2.72 -1.18 0.87
CA LEU A 18 -1.92 -2.04 1.75
C LEU A 18 -2.71 -3.21 2.34
N VAL A 19 -3.92 -2.97 2.84
CA VAL A 19 -4.72 -4.04 3.45
C VAL A 19 -5.20 -5.04 2.40
N VAL A 20 -5.68 -4.55 1.25
CA VAL A 20 -6.17 -5.41 0.17
C VAL A 20 -5.03 -6.24 -0.42
N SER A 21 -3.89 -5.62 -0.68
CA SER A 21 -2.73 -6.31 -1.24
C SER A 21 -2.09 -7.28 -0.25
N ALA A 22 -2.00 -6.94 1.04
CA ALA A 22 -1.56 -7.87 2.07
C ALA A 22 -2.49 -9.09 2.14
N PHE A 23 -3.80 -8.86 2.15
CA PHE A 23 -4.78 -9.94 2.18
C PHE A 23 -4.67 -10.85 0.94
N ALA A 24 -4.60 -10.27 -0.26
CA ALA A 24 -4.44 -11.01 -1.50
C ALA A 24 -3.12 -11.81 -1.54
N PHE A 25 -2.02 -11.24 -1.05
CA PHE A 25 -0.73 -11.92 -0.91
C PHE A 25 -0.82 -13.13 0.03
N PHE A 26 -1.39 -12.96 1.23
CA PHE A 26 -1.54 -14.09 2.14
C PHE A 26 -2.49 -15.17 1.59
N LEU A 27 -3.51 -14.76 0.84
CA LEU A 27 -4.42 -15.69 0.18
C LEU A 27 -3.68 -16.53 -0.89
N SER A 28 -2.85 -15.88 -1.73
CA SER A 28 -2.07 -16.56 -2.77
C SER A 28 -0.97 -17.47 -2.21
N LEU A 29 -0.44 -17.19 -1.02
CA LEU A 29 0.51 -18.07 -0.35
C LEU A 29 -0.15 -19.32 0.26
N LYS A 30 -1.43 -19.23 0.65
CA LYS A 30 -2.08 -20.26 1.46
C LYS A 30 -3.01 -21.17 0.66
N TYR A 31 -3.66 -20.66 -0.38
CA TYR A 31 -4.69 -21.40 -1.11
C TYR A 31 -4.43 -21.35 -2.62
N PRO A 32 -4.71 -22.44 -3.36
CA PRO A 32 -4.73 -22.39 -4.82
C PRO A 32 -5.87 -21.48 -5.28
N LEU A 33 -5.56 -20.53 -6.15
CA LEU A 33 -6.51 -19.55 -6.67
C LEU A 33 -6.97 -19.93 -8.08
N MET A 34 -8.08 -19.34 -8.53
CA MET A 34 -8.57 -19.50 -9.91
C MET A 34 -7.63 -18.86 -10.96
N VAL A 35 -6.77 -17.94 -10.51
CA VAL A 35 -5.73 -17.27 -11.29
C VAL A 35 -4.38 -17.72 -10.75
N SER A 36 -3.32 -17.64 -11.57
CA SER A 36 -1.96 -17.98 -11.16
C SER A 36 -1.60 -17.34 -9.81
N ASN A 37 -1.28 -18.17 -8.83
CA ASN A 37 -0.83 -17.74 -7.49
C ASN A 37 0.42 -16.88 -7.58
N ASP A 38 1.33 -17.17 -8.52
CA ASP A 38 2.56 -16.40 -8.73
C ASP A 38 2.23 -14.99 -9.22
N LEU A 39 1.29 -14.88 -10.16
CA LEU A 39 0.82 -13.59 -10.68
C LEU A 39 0.16 -12.76 -9.58
N VAL A 40 -0.76 -13.36 -8.81
CA VAL A 40 -1.43 -12.68 -7.69
C VAL A 40 -0.41 -12.24 -6.63
N SER A 41 0.58 -13.08 -6.33
CA SER A 41 1.62 -12.77 -5.35
C SER A 41 2.48 -11.60 -5.80
N ILE A 42 2.94 -11.58 -7.06
CA ILE A 42 3.79 -10.50 -7.58
C ILE A 42 3.03 -9.18 -7.67
N ILE A 43 1.79 -9.20 -8.18
CA ILE A 43 0.94 -8.00 -8.22
C ILE A 43 0.71 -7.47 -6.80
N SER A 44 0.44 -8.36 -5.84
CA SER A 44 0.22 -7.97 -4.45
C SER A 44 1.47 -7.36 -3.81
N VAL A 45 2.66 -7.92 -4.07
CA VAL A 45 3.94 -7.34 -3.61
C VAL A 45 4.16 -5.96 -4.22
N GLY A 46 3.92 -5.78 -5.51
CA GLY A 46 4.04 -4.48 -6.15
C GLY A 46 3.11 -3.42 -5.55
N PHE A 47 1.85 -3.78 -5.29
CA PHE A 47 0.91 -2.88 -4.60
C PHE A 47 1.27 -2.63 -3.13
N LEU A 48 1.88 -3.59 -2.43
CA LEU A 48 2.41 -3.35 -1.08
C LEU A 48 3.51 -2.29 -1.12
N LEU A 49 4.44 -2.37 -2.08
CA LEU A 49 5.50 -1.39 -2.24
C LEU A 49 4.95 0.01 -2.53
N ILE A 50 4.01 0.13 -3.45
CA ILE A 50 3.32 1.40 -3.75
C ILE A 50 2.57 1.90 -2.51
N GLY A 51 1.82 1.05 -1.81
CA GLY A 51 1.09 1.44 -0.62
C GLY A 51 1.99 1.99 0.49
N VAL A 52 3.18 1.39 0.69
CA VAL A 52 4.19 1.88 1.64
C VAL A 52 4.83 3.17 1.14
N GLY A 53 5.21 3.23 -0.14
CA GLY A 53 5.84 4.40 -0.76
C GLY A 53 4.95 5.64 -0.67
N GLU A 54 3.68 5.48 -1.04
CA GLU A 54 2.64 6.48 -0.89
C GLU A 54 2.43 6.90 0.57
N TRP A 55 2.44 5.97 1.54
CA TRP A 55 2.34 6.36 2.95
C TRP A 55 3.53 7.22 3.38
N ILE A 56 4.76 6.83 3.01
CA ILE A 56 5.97 7.62 3.32
C ILE A 56 5.90 9.01 2.66
N ASN A 57 5.37 9.10 1.45
CA ASN A 57 5.16 10.35 0.73
C ASN A 57 4.04 11.22 1.31
N HIS A 58 3.27 10.75 2.29
CA HIS A 58 2.17 11.50 2.91
C HIS A 58 2.36 11.62 4.44
N PRO A 59 3.39 12.35 4.90
CA PRO A 59 3.62 12.58 6.32
C PRO A 59 2.43 13.31 6.95
N ALA A 60 2.16 13.01 8.23
CA ALA A 60 1.13 13.73 8.97
C ALA A 60 1.66 15.09 9.42
N GLU A 61 1.05 16.15 8.93
CA GLU A 61 1.38 17.51 9.30
C GLU A 61 0.24 18.05 10.16
N THR A 62 0.54 18.37 11.42
CA THR A 62 -0.46 18.91 12.35
C THR A 62 -0.16 20.37 12.60
N THR A 63 -1.12 21.22 12.26
CA THR A 63 -1.06 22.65 12.54
C THR A 63 -2.00 22.97 13.69
N VAL A 64 -1.48 23.73 14.65
CA VAL A 64 -2.24 24.23 15.81
C VAL A 64 -2.32 25.74 15.69
N THR A 65 -3.55 26.25 15.67
CA THR A 65 -3.90 27.67 15.72
C THR A 65 -4.64 27.95 17.02
N PRO A 66 -4.82 29.23 17.44
CA PRO A 66 -5.57 29.54 18.66
C PRO A 66 -7.01 28.97 18.66
N GLN A 67 -7.62 28.75 17.50
CA GLN A 67 -9.01 28.31 17.36
C GLN A 67 -9.14 26.82 16.98
N TYR A 68 -8.16 26.26 16.26
CA TYR A 68 -8.29 24.93 15.67
C TYR A 68 -7.01 24.12 15.72
N LYS A 69 -7.17 22.80 15.84
CA LYS A 69 -6.14 21.79 15.57
C LYS A 69 -6.58 20.94 14.39
N PHE A 70 -5.81 20.95 13.32
CA PHE A 70 -6.07 20.12 12.14
C PHE A 70 -4.82 19.36 11.73
N THR A 71 -5.02 18.13 11.26
CA THR A 71 -3.96 17.27 10.74
C THR A 71 -4.27 16.99 9.28
N VAL A 72 -3.33 17.34 8.40
CA VAL A 72 -3.40 17.04 6.97
C VAL A 72 -2.30 16.05 6.61
N ARG A 73 -2.45 15.43 5.44
CA ARG A 73 -1.47 14.51 4.86
C ARG A 73 -1.27 14.88 3.41
N ASN A 74 -0.57 15.99 3.18
CA ASN A 74 -0.24 16.43 1.84
C ASN A 74 0.89 15.57 1.27
N ARG A 75 0.89 15.38 -0.05
CA ARG A 75 1.98 14.66 -0.71
C ARG A 75 3.26 15.49 -0.67
N THR A 76 4.29 14.91 -0.08
CA THR A 76 5.67 15.38 -0.12
C THR A 76 6.52 14.28 -0.76
N ASN A 77 7.05 14.53 -1.96
CA ASN A 77 7.83 13.54 -2.71
C ASN A 77 9.16 13.27 -1.99
N THR A 78 9.17 12.24 -1.13
CA THR A 78 10.39 11.78 -0.49
C THR A 78 11.15 10.86 -1.46
N LYS A 79 12.49 10.85 -1.37
CA LYS A 79 13.31 9.95 -2.20
C LYS A 79 12.93 8.49 -1.98
N ILE A 80 12.77 8.08 -0.72
CA ILE A 80 12.47 6.70 -0.34
C ILE A 80 11.09 6.29 -0.85
N GLY A 81 10.05 7.10 -0.60
CA GLY A 81 8.70 6.77 -1.04
C GLY A 81 8.60 6.69 -2.55
N THR A 82 9.18 7.67 -3.26
CA THR A 82 9.20 7.67 -4.74
C THR A 82 9.94 6.45 -5.32
N ILE A 83 11.06 6.04 -4.72
CA ILE A 83 11.78 4.83 -5.16
C ILE A 83 10.92 3.59 -4.95
N LEU A 84 10.24 3.47 -3.82
CA LEU A 84 9.33 2.35 -3.56
C LEU A 84 8.17 2.30 -4.56
N ASP A 85 7.58 3.45 -4.89
CA ASP A 85 6.52 3.54 -5.90
C ASP A 85 7.02 3.06 -7.27
N LEU A 86 8.22 3.51 -7.69
CA LEU A 86 8.83 3.09 -8.96
C LEU A 86 9.15 1.60 -9.00
N ILE A 87 9.72 1.05 -7.92
CA ILE A 87 10.00 -0.39 -7.81
C ILE A 87 8.68 -1.16 -7.84
N GLY A 88 7.66 -0.71 -7.13
CA GLY A 88 6.35 -1.35 -7.12
C GLY A 88 5.71 -1.40 -8.50
N ILE A 89 5.74 -0.29 -9.25
CA ILE A 89 5.27 -0.23 -10.64
C ILE A 89 6.08 -1.21 -11.52
N ALA A 90 7.41 -1.24 -11.39
CA ALA A 90 8.25 -2.14 -12.16
C ALA A 90 7.95 -3.62 -11.85
N VAL A 91 7.76 -3.98 -10.57
CA VAL A 91 7.40 -5.33 -10.13
C VAL A 91 6.07 -5.78 -10.74
N ILE A 92 5.05 -4.91 -10.73
CA ILE A 92 3.76 -5.20 -11.37
C ILE A 92 3.94 -5.38 -12.87
N GLY A 93 4.61 -4.44 -13.54
CA GLY A 93 4.79 -4.46 -14.99
C GLY A 93 5.54 -5.70 -15.47
N LEU A 94 6.65 -6.05 -14.82
CA LEU A 94 7.44 -7.25 -15.14
C LEU A 94 6.66 -8.52 -14.81
N GLY A 95 5.98 -8.57 -13.66
CA GLY A 95 5.15 -9.70 -13.27
C GLY A 95 4.05 -10.01 -14.28
N VAL A 96 3.34 -8.98 -14.73
CA VAL A 96 2.33 -9.13 -15.78
C VAL A 96 2.98 -9.55 -17.10
N PHE A 97 4.07 -8.91 -17.53
CA PHE A 97 4.70 -9.22 -18.82
C PHE A 97 5.25 -10.65 -18.93
N TYR A 98 5.79 -11.22 -17.84
CA TYR A 98 6.43 -12.54 -17.87
C TYR A 98 5.52 -13.69 -17.44
N ILE A 99 4.41 -13.43 -16.74
CA ILE A 99 3.56 -14.48 -16.15
C ILE A 99 2.16 -14.50 -16.76
N ALA A 100 1.62 -13.35 -17.18
CA ALA A 100 0.32 -13.27 -17.85
C ALA A 100 0.46 -13.49 -19.36
#